data_AF-A0A0S6YY93-F1
#
_entry.id   AF-A0A0S6YY93-F1
#
_cell.length_a   1.000
_cell.length_b   1.000
_cell.length_c   1.000
_cell.angle_alpha   90.00
_cell.angle_beta   90.00
_cell.angle_gamma   90.00
#
_symmetry.space_group_name_H-M   'P 1'
#
loop_
_entity.id
_entity.type
_entity.pdbx_description
1 polymer ?
#
loop_
_entity_poly.entity_id
_entity_poly.type
_entity_poly.pdbx_seq_one_letter_code
_entity_poly.pdbx_strand_id
1 'polypeptide(L)'
;MSAGGARYADGEGNEFWSKGASARLTLDGGKPQTCTLTDAGSPWADAKARGVGFRAVGNEPGWSVEVDRGDAPAMRVVLDYGQRRYDLPATQPFGDPATGEVGFRGDAGGAPVELRIRRAVCTDAMSGETFNASADLAVDGAHYRGCGRFLF
;
A
#
# COMPACT_ATOMS: atom_id res chain seq x y z
N MET A 1 -21.39 -12.39 -30.76
CA MET A 1 -19.98 -11.98 -30.87
C MET A 1 -19.18 -12.87 -29.94
N SER A 2 -18.24 -13.64 -30.47
CA SER A 2 -17.46 -14.61 -29.68
C SER A 2 -16.57 -13.85 -28.70
N ALA A 3 -16.88 -13.90 -27.40
CA ALA A 3 -16.00 -13.38 -26.36
C ALA A 3 -14.81 -14.33 -26.22
N GLY A 4 -13.86 -14.22 -27.15
CA GLY A 4 -12.62 -14.97 -27.15
C GLY A 4 -11.84 -14.61 -25.89
N GLY A 5 -11.65 -15.59 -25.02
CA GLY A 5 -10.72 -15.44 -23.90
C GLY A 5 -9.28 -15.43 -24.41
N ALA A 6 -8.39 -14.79 -23.67
CA ALA A 6 -6.96 -14.81 -23.93
C ALA A 6 -6.26 -15.68 -22.88
N ARG A 7 -5.31 -16.49 -23.33
CA ARG A 7 -4.46 -17.32 -22.47
C ARG A 7 -3.00 -17.06 -22.79
N TYR A 8 -2.22 -16.81 -21.76
CA TYR A 8 -0.78 -16.61 -21.80
C TYR A 8 -0.18 -17.56 -20.78
N ALA A 9 0.81 -18.35 -21.19
CA ALA A 9 1.50 -19.27 -20.30
C ALA A 9 2.96 -19.33 -20.68
N ASP A 10 3.83 -19.52 -19.69
CA ASP A 10 5.23 -19.85 -19.90
C ASP A 10 5.50 -21.33 -19.63
N GLY A 11 6.72 -21.77 -19.92
CA GLY A 11 7.18 -23.13 -19.63
C GLY A 11 7.56 -23.35 -18.16
N GLU A 12 7.43 -22.33 -17.31
CA GLU A 12 7.83 -22.35 -15.90
C GLU A 12 6.63 -22.54 -14.97
N GLY A 13 5.43 -22.78 -15.52
CA GLY A 13 4.22 -23.02 -14.74
C GLY A 13 3.44 -21.76 -14.39
N ASN A 14 3.84 -20.59 -14.90
CA ASN A 14 3.03 -19.38 -14.80
C ASN A 14 1.99 -19.35 -15.93
N GLU A 15 0.77 -18.99 -15.58
CA GLU A 15 -0.35 -18.90 -16.51
C GLU A 15 -1.27 -17.74 -16.15
N PHE A 16 -1.62 -16.94 -17.15
CA PHE A 16 -2.70 -15.97 -17.07
C PHE A 16 -3.78 -16.30 -18.10
N TRP A 17 -5.01 -16.46 -17.63
CA TRP A 17 -6.19 -16.63 -18.48
C TRP A 17 -7.19 -15.53 -18.19
N SER A 18 -7.81 -14.97 -19.23
CA SER A 18 -8.85 -13.94 -19.09
C SER A 18 -9.99 -14.17 -20.07
N LYS A 19 -11.21 -13.83 -19.66
CA LYS A 19 -12.41 -13.85 -20.48
C LYS A 19 -13.42 -12.84 -19.96
N GLY A 20 -13.72 -11.81 -20.76
CA GLY A 20 -14.56 -10.70 -20.31
C GLY A 20 -13.97 -10.02 -19.08
N ALA A 21 -14.77 -9.86 -18.02
CA ALA A 21 -14.33 -9.28 -16.76
C ALA A 21 -13.68 -10.29 -15.79
N SER A 22 -13.56 -11.57 -16.14
CA SER A 22 -12.97 -12.58 -15.27
C SER A 22 -11.57 -12.97 -15.75
N ALA A 23 -10.66 -13.20 -14.81
CA ALA A 23 -9.33 -13.71 -15.09
C ALA A 23 -8.86 -14.68 -14.00
N ARG A 24 -7.82 -15.44 -14.33
CA ARG A 24 -7.15 -16.37 -13.43
C ARG A 24 -5.65 -16.23 -13.62
N LEU A 25 -4.92 -16.08 -12.51
CA LEU A 25 -3.47 -16.05 -12.47
C LEU A 25 -2.95 -17.25 -11.68
N THR A 26 -2.10 -18.04 -12.29
CA THR A 26 -1.31 -19.08 -11.63
C THR A 26 0.16 -18.67 -11.76
N LEU A 27 0.87 -18.68 -10.64
CA LEU A 27 2.32 -18.55 -10.61
C LEU A 27 2.92 -19.91 -10.30
N ASP A 28 4.19 -20.12 -10.66
CA ASP A 28 4.90 -21.38 -10.40
C ASP A 28 4.76 -21.82 -8.93
N GLY A 29 4.41 -23.10 -8.73
CA GLY A 29 4.12 -23.69 -7.42
C GLY A 29 2.91 -23.11 -6.67
N GLY A 30 2.21 -22.12 -7.24
CA GLY A 30 1.16 -21.35 -6.60
C GLY A 30 -0.26 -21.90 -6.84
N LYS A 31 -1.16 -21.64 -5.88
CA LYS A 31 -2.59 -21.85 -6.12
C LYS A 31 -3.11 -20.80 -7.10
N PRO A 32 -4.00 -21.19 -8.03
CA PRO A 32 -4.63 -20.25 -8.94
C PRO A 32 -5.44 -19.17 -8.21
N GLN A 33 -5.22 -17.92 -8.57
CA GLN A 33 -5.91 -16.75 -8.07
C GLN A 33 -7.00 -16.33 -9.03
N THR A 34 -8.21 -16.08 -8.53
CA THR A 34 -9.31 -15.55 -9.34
C THR A 34 -9.26 -14.02 -9.31
N CYS A 35 -9.28 -13.41 -10.47
CA CYS A 35 -9.25 -11.97 -10.65
C CYS A 35 -10.53 -11.50 -11.35
N THR A 36 -11.01 -10.32 -10.98
CA THR A 36 -12.11 -9.66 -11.67
C THR A 36 -11.65 -8.27 -12.11
N LEU A 37 -11.85 -7.94 -13.37
CA LEU A 37 -11.63 -6.61 -13.89
C LEU A 37 -12.59 -5.64 -13.19
N THR A 38 -12.07 -4.53 -12.70
CA THR A 38 -12.84 -3.50 -12.03
C THR A 38 -12.47 -2.13 -12.61
N ASP A 39 -13.48 -1.30 -12.85
CA ASP A 39 -13.31 0.11 -13.23
C ASP A 39 -13.10 1.01 -12.00
N ALA A 40 -13.32 0.47 -10.79
CA ALA A 40 -12.96 1.18 -9.57
C ALA A 40 -11.43 1.26 -9.48
N GLY A 41 -10.90 2.47 -9.70
CA GLY A 41 -9.48 2.76 -9.55
C GLY A 41 -8.97 2.20 -8.23
N SER A 42 -7.96 1.33 -8.30
CA SER A 42 -7.31 0.84 -7.10
C SER A 42 -6.64 2.03 -6.43
N PRO A 43 -6.96 2.38 -5.16
CA PRO A 43 -6.30 3.49 -4.48
C PRO A 43 -4.78 3.36 -4.48
N TRP A 44 -4.27 2.13 -4.55
CA TRP A 44 -2.85 1.80 -4.70
C TRP A 44 -2.29 2.14 -6.08
N ALA A 45 -3.05 1.86 -7.14
CA ALA A 45 -2.67 2.20 -8.51
C ALA A 45 -2.70 3.71 -8.74
N ASP A 46 -3.74 4.38 -8.25
CA ASP A 46 -3.87 5.83 -8.34
C ASP A 46 -2.75 6.53 -7.56
N ALA A 47 -2.40 6.04 -6.37
CA ALA A 47 -1.25 6.52 -5.60
C ALA A 47 0.05 6.38 -6.40
N LYS A 48 0.30 5.20 -6.97
CA LYS A 48 1.49 4.95 -7.79
C LYS A 48 1.56 5.91 -8.99
N ALA A 49 0.44 6.16 -9.66
CA ALA A 49 0.35 7.08 -10.79
C ALA A 49 0.64 8.54 -10.40
N ARG A 50 0.30 8.94 -9.16
CA ARG A 50 0.65 10.26 -8.59
C ARG A 50 2.10 10.37 -8.10
N GLY A 51 2.92 9.32 -8.25
CA GLY A 51 4.33 9.34 -7.82
C GLY A 51 4.54 8.95 -6.36
N VAL A 52 3.52 8.39 -5.68
CA VAL A 52 3.65 7.88 -4.31
C VAL A 52 4.64 6.72 -4.28
N GLY A 53 5.58 6.77 -3.33
CA GLY A 53 6.58 5.73 -3.10
C GLY A 53 6.10 4.64 -2.14
N PHE A 54 5.28 5.03 -1.15
CA PHE A 54 4.75 4.13 -0.14
C PHE A 54 3.33 4.52 0.25
N ARG A 55 2.44 3.53 0.43
CA ARG A 55 1.11 3.72 0.98
C ARG A 55 0.86 2.69 2.08
N ALA A 56 0.13 3.07 3.12
CA ALA A 56 -0.37 2.16 4.15
C ALA A 56 -1.79 2.52 4.60
N VAL A 57 -2.49 1.53 5.13
CA VAL A 57 -3.87 1.63 5.64
C VAL A 57 -4.02 0.81 6.92
N GLY A 58 -4.96 1.19 7.78
CA GLY A 58 -5.41 0.37 8.90
C GLY A 58 -6.88 0.64 9.22
N ASN A 59 -7.51 -0.31 9.90
CA ASN A 59 -8.98 -0.37 9.97
C ASN A 59 -9.57 0.12 11.30
N GLU A 60 -8.84 0.02 12.42
CA GLU A 60 -9.39 0.29 13.75
C GLU A 60 -8.42 1.08 14.64
N PRO A 61 -8.63 2.41 14.78
CA PRO A 61 -9.51 3.26 13.97
C PRO A 61 -9.05 3.36 12.51
N GLY A 62 -9.95 3.71 11.59
CA GLY A 62 -9.66 3.79 10.16
C GLY A 62 -8.68 4.90 9.78
N TRP A 63 -7.58 4.55 9.10
CA TRP A 63 -6.56 5.51 8.67
C TRP A 63 -5.87 5.12 7.35
N SER A 64 -5.26 6.10 6.69
CA SER A 64 -4.35 5.87 5.57
C SER A 64 -3.22 6.89 5.53
N VAL A 65 -2.08 6.49 4.98
CA VAL A 65 -0.94 7.38 4.71
C VAL A 65 -0.39 7.14 3.31
N GLU A 66 0.02 8.21 2.65
CA GLU A 66 0.82 8.19 1.43
C GLU A 66 2.09 8.99 1.64
N VAL A 67 3.22 8.43 1.20
CA VAL A 67 4.54 9.09 1.20
C VAL A 67 5.06 9.14 -0.23
N ASP A 68 5.36 10.34 -0.71
CA ASP A 68 5.92 10.57 -2.04
C ASP A 68 7.37 10.06 -2.17
N ARG A 69 7.90 10.11 -3.38
CA ARG A 69 9.32 9.78 -3.64
C ARG A 69 10.20 11.01 -3.46
N GLY A 70 11.48 10.79 -3.19
CA GLY A 70 12.51 11.83 -3.07
C GLY A 70 13.13 11.88 -1.68
N ASP A 71 14.10 12.78 -1.52
CA ASP A 71 14.92 12.86 -0.29
C ASP A 71 14.20 13.52 0.88
N ALA A 72 13.27 14.42 0.61
CA ALA A 72 12.40 15.07 1.59
C ALA A 72 10.94 14.92 1.16
N PRO A 73 10.39 13.70 1.20
CA PRO A 73 9.12 13.41 0.56
C PRO A 73 7.95 14.05 1.30
N ALA A 74 6.92 14.45 0.55
CA ALA A 74 5.66 14.84 1.15
C ALA A 74 4.97 13.61 1.74
N MET A 75 4.28 13.81 2.88
CA MET A 75 3.47 12.78 3.53
C MET A 75 2.06 13.31 3.75
N ARG A 76 1.08 12.48 3.41
CA ARG A 76 -0.35 12.83 3.51
C ARG A 76 -1.04 11.76 4.34
N VAL A 77 -1.50 12.15 5.52
CA VAL A 77 -2.18 11.28 6.48
C VAL A 77 -3.66 11.62 6.53
N VAL A 78 -4.50 10.59 6.51
CA VAL A 78 -5.94 10.71 6.66
C VAL A 78 -6.38 9.80 7.80
N LEU A 79 -7.02 10.36 8.82
CA LEU A 79 -7.58 9.63 9.96
C LEU A 79 -9.10 9.74 9.97
N ASP A 80 -9.73 8.90 10.79
CA ASP A 80 -11.17 8.92 11.09
C ASP A 80 -12.02 8.99 9.83
N TYR A 81 -11.69 8.13 8.85
CA TYR A 81 -12.43 8.01 7.59
C TYR A 81 -12.53 9.33 6.80
N GLY A 82 -11.50 10.17 6.85
CA GLY A 82 -11.45 11.40 6.05
C GLY A 82 -11.70 12.68 6.83
N GLN A 83 -12.11 12.59 8.10
CA GLN A 83 -12.47 13.75 8.92
C GLN A 83 -11.25 14.55 9.38
N ARG A 84 -10.11 13.89 9.62
CA ARG A 84 -8.85 14.54 9.98
C ARG A 84 -7.79 14.27 8.93
N ARG A 85 -7.11 15.34 8.50
CA ARG A 85 -6.07 15.30 7.47
C ARG A 85 -4.84 16.06 7.94
N TYR A 86 -3.67 15.47 7.70
CA TYR A 86 -2.38 16.07 8.01
C TYR A 86 -1.54 16.02 6.74
N ASP A 87 -1.23 17.19 6.20
CA ASP A 87 -0.40 17.35 5.01
C ASP A 87 0.98 17.86 5.44
N LEU A 88 2.00 17.07 5.21
CA LEU A 88 3.40 17.40 5.46
C LEU A 88 4.08 17.59 4.11
N PRO A 89 4.37 18.83 3.67
CA PRO A 89 4.92 19.09 2.33
C PRO A 89 6.36 18.58 2.19
N ALA A 90 7.07 18.40 3.30
CA ALA A 90 8.39 17.79 3.36
C ALA A 90 8.54 17.08 4.70
N THR A 91 9.09 15.87 4.67
CA THR A 91 9.36 15.07 5.86
C THR A 91 10.83 14.74 5.95
N GLN A 92 11.30 14.49 7.17
CA GLN A 92 12.65 14.00 7.40
C GLN A 92 12.62 12.47 7.39
N PRO A 93 13.30 11.80 6.44
CA PRO A 93 13.48 10.37 6.50
C PRO A 93 14.39 10.00 7.67
N PHE A 94 14.12 8.85 8.27
CA PHE A 94 14.98 8.20 9.25
C PHE A 94 14.92 6.69 9.05
N GLY A 95 15.79 5.96 9.72
CA GLY A 95 15.80 4.51 9.65
C GLY A 95 17.15 3.95 10.05
N ASP A 96 17.21 2.63 10.06
CA ASP A 96 18.42 1.88 10.35
C ASP A 96 18.63 0.84 9.24
N PRO A 97 19.65 1.03 8.39
CA PRO A 97 20.00 0.07 7.35
C PRO A 97 20.27 -1.35 7.87
N ALA A 98 20.76 -1.50 9.11
CA ALA A 98 21.06 -2.80 9.70
C ALA A 98 19.80 -3.59 10.05
N THR A 99 18.71 -2.91 10.43
CA THR A 99 17.43 -3.54 10.74
C THR A 99 16.43 -3.51 9.58
N GLY A 100 16.72 -2.71 8.54
CA GLY A 100 15.82 -2.46 7.42
C GLY A 100 14.61 -1.59 7.80
N GLU A 101 14.66 -0.91 8.96
CA GLU A 101 13.65 0.06 9.35
C GLU A 101 13.77 1.31 8.48
N VAL A 102 12.62 1.78 7.97
CA VAL A 102 12.50 3.03 7.23
C VAL A 102 11.37 3.82 7.88
N GLY A 103 11.56 5.11 8.07
CA GLY A 103 10.54 5.97 8.63
C GLY A 103 10.61 7.39 8.12
N PHE A 104 9.54 8.14 8.36
CA PHE A 104 9.39 9.53 7.97
C PHE A 104 8.76 10.30 9.12
N ARG A 105 9.26 11.49 9.41
CA ARG A 105 8.71 12.33 10.47
C ARG A 105 8.62 13.79 10.07
N GLY A 106 7.72 14.52 10.72
CA GLY A 106 7.57 15.95 10.54
C GLY A 106 6.54 16.54 11.50
N ASP A 107 6.16 17.79 11.25
CA ASP A 107 5.13 18.50 11.98
C ASP A 107 4.08 19.01 10.99
N ALA A 108 2.81 18.86 11.38
CA ALA A 108 1.66 19.36 10.62
C ALA A 108 0.90 20.38 11.45
N GLY A 109 1.40 21.61 11.51
CA GLY A 109 0.72 22.72 12.18
C GLY A 109 0.72 22.59 13.71
N GLY A 110 1.82 22.12 14.29
CA GLY A 110 1.99 21.86 15.71
C GLY A 110 1.66 20.44 16.15
N ALA A 111 1.18 19.59 15.22
CA ALA A 111 0.95 18.18 15.46
C ALA A 111 2.16 17.35 14.95
N PRO A 112 2.95 16.73 15.84
CA PRO A 112 4.05 15.86 15.41
C PRO A 112 3.49 14.58 14.76
N VAL A 113 4.07 14.22 13.62
CA VAL A 113 3.70 13.02 12.84
C VAL A 113 4.95 12.18 12.61
N GLU A 114 4.85 10.88 12.89
CA GLU A 114 5.92 9.90 12.64
C GLU A 114 5.33 8.62 12.06
N LEU A 115 5.89 8.16 10.94
CA LEU A 115 5.58 6.88 10.32
C LEU A 115 6.80 5.98 10.40
N ARG A 116 6.65 4.78 10.97
CA ARG A 116 7.65 3.70 10.93
C ARG A 116 7.17 2.57 10.04
N ILE A 117 8.05 2.07 9.20
CA ILE A 117 7.79 1.03 8.21
C ILE A 117 8.76 -0.11 8.44
N ARG A 118 8.21 -1.33 8.52
CA ARG A 118 9.00 -2.56 8.56
C ARG A 118 8.66 -3.43 7.36
N ARG A 119 9.69 -3.91 6.66
CA ARG A 119 9.55 -4.87 5.55
C ARG A 119 9.26 -6.27 6.08
N ALA A 120 8.05 -6.46 6.59
CA ALA A 120 7.55 -7.71 7.13
C ALA A 120 6.16 -8.00 6.54
N VAL A 121 5.85 -9.29 6.41
CA VAL A 121 4.52 -9.74 6.00
C VAL A 121 3.50 -9.20 7.00
N CYS A 122 2.47 -8.55 6.48
CA CYS A 122 1.37 -7.98 7.26
C CYS A 122 0.05 -8.47 6.67
N THR A 123 -0.77 -9.12 7.48
CA THR A 123 -2.09 -9.57 7.06
C THR A 123 -3.13 -8.64 7.63
N ASP A 124 -3.93 -8.03 6.76
CA ASP A 124 -5.03 -7.19 7.16
C ASP A 124 -6.11 -8.04 7.84
N ALA A 125 -6.43 -7.73 9.10
CA ALA A 125 -7.29 -8.56 9.93
C ALA A 125 -8.75 -8.61 9.44
N MET A 126 -9.19 -7.62 8.66
CA MET A 126 -10.57 -7.52 8.18
C MET A 126 -10.78 -8.20 6.83
N SER A 127 -9.87 -8.00 5.89
CA SER A 127 -9.96 -8.54 4.52
C SER A 127 -9.19 -9.85 4.31
N GLY A 128 -8.21 -10.14 5.18
CA GLY A 128 -7.24 -11.21 4.97
C GLY A 128 -6.19 -10.89 3.91
N GLU A 129 -6.19 -9.69 3.32
CA GLU A 129 -5.20 -9.29 2.32
C GLU A 129 -3.80 -9.28 2.92
N THR A 130 -2.83 -9.85 2.21
CA THR A 130 -1.43 -9.89 2.63
C THR A 130 -0.64 -8.79 1.95
N PHE A 131 0.11 -8.05 2.75
CA PHE A 131 0.97 -6.95 2.38
C PHE A 131 2.43 -7.28 2.70
N ASN A 132 3.37 -6.60 2.03
CA ASN A 132 4.81 -6.80 2.21
C ASN A 132 5.47 -5.82 3.18
N ALA A 133 4.68 -4.96 3.84
CA ALA A 133 5.16 -4.10 4.90
C ALA A 133 4.09 -3.91 6.00
N SER A 134 4.57 -3.77 7.24
CA SER A 134 3.80 -3.24 8.36
C SER A 134 4.14 -1.78 8.58
N ALA A 135 3.15 -1.02 9.05
CA ALA A 135 3.27 0.41 9.32
C ALA A 135 2.74 0.73 10.71
N ASP A 136 3.53 1.48 11.47
CA ASP A 136 3.13 2.09 12.74
C ASP A 136 3.17 3.62 12.56
N LEU A 137 2.02 4.25 12.59
CA LEU A 137 1.83 5.70 12.47
C LEU A 137 1.57 6.30 13.86
N ALA A 138 2.25 7.38 14.20
CA ALA A 138 2.00 8.21 15.37
C ALA A 138 1.62 9.62 14.93
N VAL A 139 0.51 10.14 15.44
CA VAL A 139 0.04 11.50 15.19
C VAL A 139 -0.35 12.12 16.53
N ASP A 140 0.35 13.17 16.94
CA ASP A 140 0.08 13.88 18.20
C ASP A 140 -0.02 12.93 19.42
N GLY A 141 0.87 11.94 19.47
CA GLY A 141 0.91 10.91 20.52
C GLY A 141 -0.10 9.77 20.39
N ALA A 142 -1.07 9.84 19.47
CA ALA A 142 -1.96 8.72 19.15
C ALA A 142 -1.29 7.75 18.18
N HIS A 143 -1.42 6.44 18.44
CA HIS A 143 -0.76 5.39 17.66
C HIS A 143 -1.75 4.56 16.85
N TYR A 144 -1.37 4.27 15.60
CA TYR A 144 -2.17 3.58 14.61
C TYR A 144 -1.31 2.49 13.96
N ARG A 145 -1.83 1.26 13.88
CA ARG A 145 -1.15 0.14 13.21
C ARG A 145 -1.88 -0.23 11.94
N GLY A 146 -1.13 -0.68 10.95
CA GLY A 146 -1.67 -1.04 9.65
C GLY A 146 -0.69 -1.78 8.76
N CYS A 147 -1.14 -2.08 7.56
CA CYS A 147 -0.37 -2.76 6.52
C CYS A 147 -0.15 -1.82 5.34
N GLY A 148 0.96 -2.00 4.64
CA GLY A 148 1.34 -1.13 3.53
C GLY A 148 2.17 -1.82 2.47
N ARG A 149 2.44 -1.09 1.39
CA ARG A 149 3.32 -1.55 0.31
C ARG A 149 4.12 -0.40 -0.28
N PHE A 150 5.35 -0.72 -0.69
CA PHE A 150 6.14 0.14 -1.57
C PHE A 150 5.59 0.01 -3.00
N LEU A 151 5.55 1.13 -3.73
CA LEU A 151 4.87 1.25 -5.04
C LEU A 151 5.83 1.44 -6.23
N PHE A 152 7.12 1.13 -6.05
CA PHE A 152 8.15 1.20 -7.07
C PHE A 152 8.71 -0.18 -7.40
#